data_AF-A0A662TCI3-F1
#
_entry.id   AF-A0A662TCI3-F1
#
_cell.length_a   1.000
_cell.length_b   1.000
_cell.length_c   1.000
_cell.angle_alpha   90.00
_cell.angle_beta   90.00
_cell.angle_gamma   90.00
#
_symmetry.space_group_name_H-M   'P 1'
#
loop_
_entity.id
_entity.type
_entity.pdbx_description
1 polymer ?
#
loop_
_entity_poly.entity_id
_entity_poly.type
_entity_poly.pdbx_seq_one_letter_code
_entity_poly.pdbx_strand_id
1 'polypeptide(L)' 'TYPEKIGEVFKVLGGEIPIFSPGVGVQGGSVEGAVMAGASYLIVGRSIINAEHPGMVAESLKERVNKALGR' A
#
# COMPACT_ATOMS: atom_id res chain seq x y z
N THR A 1 -0.95 -6.25 6.38
CA THR A 1 -0.43 -4.87 6.53
C THR A 1 -0.65 -4.37 7.94
N TYR A 2 0.30 -3.62 8.51
CA TYR A 2 0.20 -3.04 9.86
C TYR A 2 0.42 -1.51 9.82
N PRO A 3 -0.64 -0.71 9.56
CA PRO A 3 -0.52 0.75 9.47
C PRO A 3 0.13 1.41 10.70
N GLU A 4 -0.20 0.93 11.91
CA GLU A 4 0.38 1.47 13.14
C GLU A 4 1.92 1.38 13.17
N LYS A 5 2.46 0.25 12.72
CA LYS A 5 3.92 0.02 12.68
C LYS A 5 4.58 0.82 11.58
N ILE A 6 3.90 1.01 10.45
CA ILE A 6 4.37 1.90 9.39
C ILE A 6 4.47 3.34 9.93
N GLY A 7 3.45 3.81 10.66
CA GLY A 7 3.44 5.14 11.26
C GLY A 7 4.51 5.34 12.33
N GLU A 8 4.74 4.35 13.19
CA GLU A 8 5.83 4.36 14.18
C GLU A 8 7.20 4.49 13.49
N VAL A 9 7.44 3.65 12.48
CA VAL A 9 8.70 3.66 11.72
C VAL A 9 8.86 4.97 10.94
N PHE A 10 7.80 5.46 10.30
CA PHE A 10 7.81 6.73 9.56
C PHE A 10 8.22 7.91 10.44
N LYS A 11 7.70 7.98 11.68
CA LYS A 11 8.09 9.01 12.66
C LYS A 11 9.58 8.96 13.01
N VAL A 12 10.17 7.77 13.08
CA VAL A 12 11.60 7.59 13.36
C VAL A 12 12.46 7.97 12.16
N LEU A 13 12.02 7.62 10.94
CA LEU A 13 12.78 7.82 9.70
C LEU A 13 12.61 9.21 9.08
N GLY A 14 11.67 10.03 9.58
CA GLY A 14 11.46 11.41 9.12
C GLY A 14 10.99 11.52 7.65
N GLY A 15 10.56 10.42 7.04
CA GLY A 15 10.19 10.38 5.62
C GLY A 15 11.35 10.42 4.62
N GLU A 16 12.61 10.39 5.08
CA GLU A 16 13.80 10.40 4.22
C GLU A 16 14.13 9.00 3.68
N ILE A 17 13.83 7.96 4.48
CA ILE A 17 14.08 6.57 4.13
C ILE A 17 12.79 5.93 3.61
N PRO A 18 12.79 5.36 2.38
CA PRO A 18 11.59 4.75 1.82
C PRO A 18 11.11 3.53 2.62
N ILE A 19 9.80 3.44 2.82
CA ILE A 19 9.15 2.30 3.50
C ILE A 19 8.42 1.44 2.47
N PHE A 20 8.81 0.17 2.40
CA PHE A 20 8.18 -0.85 1.55
C PHE A 20 7.21 -1.69 2.37
N SER A 21 5.94 -1.75 1.96
CA SER A 21 4.87 -2.42 2.71
C SER A 21 4.29 -3.61 1.93
N PRO A 22 4.69 -4.86 2.26
CA PRO A 22 4.11 -6.06 1.68
C PRO A 22 2.80 -6.47 2.37
N GLY A 23 2.07 -7.38 1.72
CA GLY A 23 0.90 -8.02 2.33
C GLY A 23 -0.38 -7.20 2.27
N VAL A 24 -0.47 -6.28 1.31
CA VAL A 24 -1.69 -5.54 0.95
C VAL A 24 -2.57 -6.35 -0.03
N GLY A 25 -3.88 -6.11 -0.01
CA GLY A 25 -4.85 -6.77 -0.92
C GLY A 25 -5.57 -7.97 -0.28
N VAL A 26 -5.31 -9.19 -0.77
CA VAL A 26 -6.05 -10.45 -0.44
C VAL A 26 -6.05 -10.80 1.06
N GLN A 27 -5.08 -10.31 1.83
CA GLN A 27 -4.99 -10.55 3.28
C GLN A 27 -5.78 -9.53 4.13
N GLY A 28 -6.75 -8.81 3.54
CA GLY A 28 -7.54 -7.80 4.27
C GLY A 28 -6.72 -6.58 4.71
N GLY A 29 -5.48 -6.43 4.21
CA GLY A 29 -4.64 -5.26 4.47
C GLY A 29 -5.06 -4.09 3.59
N SER A 30 -5.42 -2.96 4.23
CA SER A 30 -5.76 -1.72 3.53
C SER A 30 -4.53 -1.10 2.86
N VAL A 31 -4.61 -0.91 1.55
CA VAL A 31 -3.61 -0.16 0.77
C VAL A 31 -3.62 1.31 1.16
N GLU A 32 -4.80 1.85 1.44
CA GLU A 32 -5.04 3.22 1.87
C GLU A 32 -4.38 3.47 3.23
N GLY A 33 -4.62 2.59 4.20
CA GLY A 33 -4.02 2.69 5.52
C GLY A 33 -2.49 2.62 5.48
N ALA A 34 -1.91 1.79 4.60
CA ALA A 34 -0.45 1.75 4.43
C ALA A 34 0.11 3.07 3.92
N VAL A 35 -0.44 3.63 2.84
CA VAL A 35 0.08 4.88 2.25
C VAL A 35 -0.20 6.09 3.14
N MET A 36 -1.36 6.14 3.79
CA MET A 36 -1.69 7.18 4.77
C MET A 36 -0.78 7.13 6.01
N ALA A 37 -0.32 5.94 6.40
CA ALA A 37 0.62 5.78 7.50
C ALA A 37 2.08 6.11 7.13
N GLY A 38 2.37 6.39 5.85
CA GLY A 38 3.71 6.79 5.38
C GLY A 38 4.47 5.74 4.58
N ALA A 39 3.82 4.66 4.12
CA ALA A 39 4.46 3.74 3.19
C ALA A 39 4.75 4.43 1.84
N SER A 40 5.98 4.34 1.38
CA SER A 40 6.40 4.90 0.08
C SER A 40 6.03 3.97 -1.08
N TYR A 41 6.12 2.66 -0.84
CA TYR A 41 5.84 1.64 -1.84
C TYR A 41 5.00 0.52 -1.26
N LEU A 42 4.05 0.04 -2.06
CA LEU A 42 3.24 -1.12 -1.75
C LEU A 42 3.73 -2.32 -2.56
N ILE A 43 3.93 -3.46 -1.91
CA ILE A 43 4.29 -4.71 -2.59
C ILE A 43 3.02 -5.57 -2.67
N VAL A 44 2.41 -5.59 -3.87
CA VAL A 44 1.21 -6.36 -4.19
C VAL A 44 1.59 -7.50 -5.15
N GLY A 45 1.54 -8.74 -4.66
CA GLY A 45 1.84 -9.93 -5.45
C GLY A 45 0.57 -10.65 -5.91
N ARG A 46 0.24 -11.75 -5.20
CA ARG A 46 -0.87 -12.68 -5.51
C ARG A 46 -2.19 -12.02 -5.90
N SER A 47 -2.52 -10.88 -5.31
CA SER A 47 -3.74 -10.14 -5.64
C SER A 47 -3.81 -9.66 -7.10
N ILE A 48 -2.67 -9.34 -7.71
CA ILE A 48 -2.58 -8.95 -9.12
C ILE A 48 -2.32 -10.18 -9.99
N ILE A 49 -1.29 -10.97 -9.67
CA ILE A 49 -0.82 -12.05 -10.56
C ILE A 49 -1.82 -13.20 -10.71
N ASN A 50 -2.69 -13.43 -9.72
CA ASN A 50 -3.69 -14.50 -9.76
C ASN A 50 -5.10 -13.98 -10.07
N ALA A 51 -5.25 -12.69 -10.39
CA ALA A 51 -6.54 -12.14 -10.77
C ALA A 51 -6.92 -12.60 -12.19
N GLU A 52 -8.22 -12.73 -12.44
CA GLU A 52 -8.76 -12.98 -13.78
C GLU A 52 -8.35 -11.86 -14.76
N HIS A 53 -8.28 -10.63 -14.26
CA HIS A 53 -7.87 -9.45 -15.02
C HIS A 53 -6.80 -8.64 -14.26
N PRO A 54 -5.51 -9.03 -14.36
CA PRO A 54 -4.42 -8.41 -13.58
C PRO A 54 -4.30 -6.89 -13.80
N GLY A 55 -4.47 -6.43 -15.04
CA GLY A 55 -4.41 -5.00 -15.38
C GLY A 55 -5.48 -4.18 -14.66
N MET A 56 -6.73 -4.64 -14.68
CA MET A 56 -7.84 -3.96 -14.01
C MET A 56 -7.65 -3.93 -12.49
N VAL A 57 -7.13 -5.01 -11.89
CA VAL A 57 -6.85 -5.04 -10.45
C VAL A 57 -5.72 -4.07 -10.08
N ALA A 58 -4.65 -4.03 -10.87
CA ALA A 58 -3.56 -3.08 -10.66
C ALA A 58 -4.04 -1.62 -10.77
N GLU A 59 -4.87 -1.33 -11.76
CA GLU A 59 -5.48 -0.01 -11.96
C GLU A 59 -6.39 0.39 -10.79
N SER A 60 -7.30 -0.49 -10.37
CA SER A 60 -8.18 -0.25 -9.21
C SER A 60 -7.39 0.04 -7.92
N LEU A 61 -6.28 -0.70 -7.68
CA LEU A 61 -5.43 -0.46 -6.52
C LEU A 61 -4.73 0.92 -6.61
N LYS A 62 -4.25 1.30 -7.79
CA LYS A 62 -3.67 2.62 -8.04
C LYS A 62 -4.68 3.74 -7.79
N GLU A 63 -5.90 3.61 -8.29
CA GLU A 63 -6.97 4.60 -8.07
C GLU A 63 -7.30 4.78 -6.59
N ARG A 64 -7.41 3.68 -5.84
CA ARG A 64 -7.63 3.71 -4.40
C ARG A 64 -6.51 4.46 -3.66
N VAL A 65 -5.25 4.21 -4.03
CA VAL A 65 -4.09 4.91 -3.48
C VAL A 65 -4.14 6.40 -3.79
N ASN A 66 -4.41 6.78 -5.06
CA ASN A 66 -4.51 8.18 -5.46
C ASN A 66 -5.62 8.91 -4.70
N LYS A 67 -6.80 8.30 -4.60
CA LYS A 67 -7.93 8.83 -3.84
C LYS A 67 -7.58 9.03 -2.36
N ALA A 68 -6.90 8.07 -1.74
CA ALA A 68 -6.47 8.18 -0.34
C ALA A 68 -5.43 9.30 -0.11
N LEU A 69 -4.59 9.55 -1.11
CA LEU A 69 -3.56 10.60 -1.06
C LEU A 69 -4.04 11.96 -1.57
N GLY A 70 -5.29 12.09 -2.02
CA GLY A 70 -5.85 13.32 -2.59
C GLY A 70 -5.19 13.74 -3.92
N ARG A 71 -4.80 12.77 -4.75
CA ARG A 71 -4.14 12.95 -6.05
C ARG A 71 -5.04 12.56 -7.22
#